data_AF-A0A7D5YX80-F1
#
_entry.id   AF-A0A7D5YX80-F1
#
_cell.length_a   1.000
_cell.length_b   1.000
_cell.length_c   1.000
_cell.angle_alpha   90.00
_cell.angle_beta   90.00
_cell.angle_gamma   90.00
#
_symmetry.space_group_name_H-M   'P 1'
#
loop_
_entity.id
_entity.type
_entity.pdbx_description
1 polymer ?
#
loop_
_entity_poly.entity_id
_entity_poly.type
_entity_poly.pdbx_seq_one_letter_code
_entity_poly.pdbx_strand_id
1 'polypeptide(L)'
;MTTFARTIIHIGRLFLLLASCGWAAVDVAGQSKVPETVEVDLVFPHNDTYAPVALMPLVFAIQNFPTSRPLFLQIDFDIFHTPSWNTTVQQGIIFLNHANYSNNASTIHFVYDWTTRLNNTEGSWAMCWGVYSANCTDTGLAPGPLKLDPNYRRNLVHFSTKHGAQQPDLVAASKDGVCDETTGVIFNITEVKEVSWFNRHSVDHDVCPILAPEAPKPNPCLAKVNTNFLILELLIYILE
;
A
#
# COMPACT_ATOMS: atom_id res chain seq x y z
N MET A 1 72.54 40.48 -13.52
CA MET A 1 72.77 39.37 -14.47
C MET A 1 71.57 38.45 -14.36
N THR A 2 70.52 38.71 -15.12
CA THR A 2 70.18 38.15 -16.45
C THR A 2 69.12 37.05 -16.32
N THR A 3 67.91 37.46 -16.69
CA THR A 3 66.75 36.70 -17.10
C THR A 3 67.03 35.62 -18.15
N PHE A 4 66.42 34.44 -17.99
CA PHE A 4 65.92 33.57 -19.08
C PHE A 4 64.64 32.91 -18.53
N ALA A 5 63.46 33.47 -18.78
CA ALA A 5 62.63 33.35 -19.99
C ALA A 5 61.92 31.99 -20.09
N ARG A 6 60.58 32.12 -20.12
CA ARG A 6 59.56 31.11 -20.33
C ARG A 6 59.83 30.24 -21.55
N THR A 7 59.30 29.02 -21.49
CA THR A 7 58.42 28.35 -22.49
C THR A 7 58.89 26.92 -22.72
N ILE A 8 58.16 25.94 -22.20
CA ILE A 8 57.67 24.78 -22.95
C ILE A 8 56.44 24.29 -22.17
N ILE A 9 55.30 24.64 -22.74
CA ILE A 9 53.99 24.10 -22.44
C ILE A 9 53.91 22.75 -23.16
N HIS A 10 53.18 21.81 -22.56
CA HIS A 10 52.74 20.52 -23.12
C HIS A 10 53.77 19.39 -23.14
N ILE A 11 53.60 18.46 -22.19
CA ILE A 11 53.41 17.02 -22.37
C ILE A 11 53.80 16.36 -21.04
N GLY A 12 52.90 15.54 -20.48
CA GLY A 12 53.16 14.85 -19.21
C GLY A 12 52.14 15.13 -18.10
N ARG A 13 50.91 15.55 -18.45
CA ARG A 13 49.74 15.25 -17.61
C ARG A 13 49.48 13.75 -17.64
N LEU A 14 50.23 12.95 -16.90
CA LEU A 14 49.82 11.60 -16.53
C LEU A 14 50.77 11.07 -15.45
N PHE A 15 50.17 10.48 -14.41
CA PHE A 15 50.81 9.79 -13.29
C PHE A 15 51.39 10.69 -12.18
N LEU A 16 50.56 10.94 -11.16
CA LEU A 16 50.80 10.48 -9.78
C LEU A 16 49.78 11.14 -8.82
N LEU A 17 48.52 10.68 -8.88
CA LEU A 17 47.53 10.89 -7.82
C LEU A 17 46.65 9.64 -7.72
N LEU A 18 47.19 8.56 -7.14
CA LEU A 18 46.47 7.33 -6.80
C LEU A 18 47.11 6.75 -5.54
N ALA A 19 46.61 7.13 -4.36
CA ALA A 19 46.67 6.33 -3.13
C ALA A 19 45.86 7.00 -2.00
N SER A 20 44.55 7.14 -2.22
CA SER A 20 43.58 7.25 -1.12
C SER A 20 42.26 6.65 -1.59
N CYS A 21 42.25 5.35 -1.87
CA CYS A 21 41.01 4.57 -1.86
C CYS A 21 40.58 4.41 -0.40
N GLY A 22 40.10 5.49 0.19
CA GLY A 22 39.08 5.34 1.22
C GLY A 22 37.87 4.79 0.50
N TRP A 23 37.61 3.49 0.63
CA TRP A 23 36.29 2.97 0.32
C TRP A 23 35.32 3.70 1.25
N ALA A 24 34.73 4.78 0.76
CA ALA A 24 33.41 5.16 1.22
C ALA A 24 32.55 3.93 0.93
N ALA A 25 32.15 3.23 1.99
CA ALA A 25 31.02 2.33 1.90
C ALA A 25 29.91 3.16 1.25
N VAL A 26 29.55 2.80 0.03
CA VAL A 26 28.30 3.27 -0.55
C VAL A 26 27.26 2.60 0.33
N ASP A 27 26.67 3.38 1.25
CA ASP A 27 25.45 2.97 1.91
C ASP A 27 24.47 2.64 0.79
N VAL A 28 24.17 1.35 0.65
CA VAL A 28 23.10 0.88 -0.23
C VAL A 28 21.85 1.57 0.27
N ALA A 29 21.38 2.55 -0.48
CA ALA A 29 20.15 3.25 -0.18
C ALA A 29 19.00 2.24 -0.12
N GLY A 30 18.38 2.12 1.06
CA GLY A 30 17.04 1.53 1.19
C GLY A 30 16.96 0.06 1.60
N GLN A 31 17.84 -0.44 2.46
CA GLN A 31 17.49 -1.65 3.22
C GLN A 31 16.46 -1.24 4.30
N SER A 32 15.18 -1.62 4.11
CA SER A 32 14.11 -1.42 5.11
C SER A 32 14.58 -1.96 6.46
N LYS A 33 14.29 -1.26 7.56
CA LYS A 33 14.79 -1.60 8.89
C LYS A 33 13.88 -2.67 9.48
N VAL A 34 13.96 -3.85 8.91
CA VAL A 34 13.17 -5.00 9.29
C VAL A 34 13.50 -5.42 10.74
N PRO A 35 12.50 -5.78 11.58
CA PRO A 35 11.08 -5.96 11.29
C PRO A 35 10.28 -4.65 11.17
N GLU A 36 9.40 -4.61 10.17
CA GLU A 36 8.44 -3.50 9.98
C GLU A 36 7.04 -4.06 9.72
N THR A 37 6.01 -3.30 10.12
CA THR A 37 4.61 -3.69 9.94
C THR A 37 3.94 -2.82 8.90
N VAL A 38 3.03 -3.41 8.13
CA VAL A 38 2.17 -2.71 7.17
C VAL A 38 0.74 -3.11 7.47
N GLU A 39 -0.14 -2.13 7.62
CA GLU A 39 -1.55 -2.35 7.94
C GLU A 39 -2.44 -1.83 6.81
N VAL A 40 -3.50 -2.56 6.49
CA VAL A 40 -4.53 -2.19 5.52
C VAL A 40 -5.88 -2.22 6.22
N ASP A 41 -6.53 -1.06 6.29
CA ASP A 41 -7.79 -0.86 7.02
C ASP A 41 -8.93 -0.53 6.08
N LEU A 42 -10.13 -1.02 6.40
CA LEU A 42 -11.35 -0.56 5.73
C LEU A 42 -11.92 0.68 6.45
N VAL A 43 -11.52 1.87 6.01
CA VAL A 43 -11.98 3.14 6.59
C VAL A 43 -13.48 3.37 6.36
N PHE A 44 -14.03 2.87 5.25
CA PHE A 44 -15.46 2.96 4.96
C PHE A 44 -15.87 1.92 3.90
N PRO A 45 -17.06 1.28 4.01
CA PRO A 45 -18.11 1.46 5.01
C PRO A 45 -17.87 0.70 6.32
N HIS A 46 -18.51 1.17 7.40
CA HIS A 46 -18.59 0.46 8.69
C HIS A 46 -19.93 -0.28 8.82
N ASN A 47 -20.08 -1.03 9.92
CA ASN A 47 -21.33 -1.70 10.27
C ASN A 47 -22.41 -0.75 10.77
N ASP A 48 -22.93 0.05 9.84
CA ASP A 48 -23.90 1.09 10.12
C ASP A 48 -24.92 1.25 8.97
N THR A 49 -25.86 2.18 9.15
CA THR A 49 -26.88 2.58 8.19
C THR A 49 -26.56 3.96 7.63
N TYR A 50 -26.51 4.06 6.31
CA TYR A 50 -26.21 5.30 5.60
C TYR A 50 -27.39 5.74 4.73
N ALA A 51 -27.52 7.04 4.46
CA ALA A 51 -28.41 7.51 3.41
C ALA A 51 -27.90 7.01 2.04
N PRO A 52 -28.78 6.58 1.12
CA PRO A 52 -28.39 6.36 -0.27
C PRO A 52 -27.77 7.63 -0.86
N VAL A 53 -26.62 7.49 -1.51
CA VAL A 53 -25.90 8.58 -2.17
C VAL A 53 -25.55 8.19 -3.60
N ALA A 54 -25.30 9.19 -4.45
CA ALA A 54 -24.96 8.94 -5.86
C ALA A 54 -23.68 8.10 -6.03
N LEU A 55 -22.69 8.34 -5.16
CA LEU A 55 -21.42 7.62 -5.11
C LEU A 55 -21.20 7.17 -3.67
N MET A 56 -21.57 5.92 -3.37
CA MET A 56 -21.27 5.34 -2.05
C MET A 56 -19.77 5.04 -2.01
N PRO A 57 -19.00 5.67 -1.10
CA PRO A 57 -17.55 5.51 -1.11
C PRO A 57 -17.15 4.13 -0.60
N LEU A 58 -15.99 3.66 -1.06
CA LEU A 58 -15.25 2.51 -0.54
C LEU A 58 -13.83 3.02 -0.28
N VAL A 59 -13.39 3.01 0.97
CA VAL A 59 -12.13 3.66 1.35
C VAL A 59 -11.29 2.71 2.16
N PHE A 60 -10.08 2.47 1.69
CA PHE A 60 -9.05 1.75 2.41
C PHE A 60 -7.92 2.70 2.81
N ALA A 61 -7.23 2.37 3.90
CA ALA A 61 -5.99 3.04 4.27
C ALA A 61 -4.86 2.03 4.39
N ILE A 62 -3.70 2.39 3.86
CA ILE A 62 -2.47 1.62 3.99
C ILE A 62 -1.53 2.39 4.89
N GLN A 63 -1.27 1.87 6.08
CA GLN A 63 -0.32 2.41 7.02
C GLN A 63 1.07 1.84 6.78
N ASN A 64 2.10 2.67 7.00
CA ASN A 64 3.50 2.42 6.61
C ASN A 64 3.63 2.14 5.11
N PHE A 65 2.97 2.97 4.29
CA PHE A 65 2.85 2.76 2.86
C PHE A 65 4.19 2.60 2.09
N PRO A 66 5.26 3.40 2.31
CA PRO A 66 6.53 3.17 1.62
C PRO A 66 7.11 1.77 1.86
N THR A 67 6.95 1.25 3.07
CA THR A 67 7.38 -0.11 3.47
C THR A 67 6.55 -1.21 2.81
N SER A 68 5.32 -0.92 2.35
CA SER A 68 4.48 -1.92 1.71
C SER A 68 4.89 -2.30 0.30
N ARG A 69 5.85 -1.58 -0.31
CA ARG A 69 6.29 -1.83 -1.69
C ARG A 69 6.65 -3.30 -1.98
N PRO A 70 7.42 -4.02 -1.14
CA PRO A 70 7.75 -5.42 -1.40
C PRO A 70 6.54 -6.36 -1.31
N LEU A 71 5.47 -5.97 -0.60
CA LEU A 71 4.27 -6.80 -0.43
C LEU A 71 3.44 -6.91 -1.71
N PHE A 72 3.63 -6.01 -2.69
CA PHE A 72 2.82 -5.96 -3.91
C PHE A 72 1.32 -6.09 -3.60
N LEU A 73 0.83 -5.16 -2.78
CA LEU A 73 -0.54 -5.21 -2.31
C LEU A 73 -1.53 -5.08 -3.48
N GLN A 74 -2.54 -5.93 -3.45
CA GLN A 74 -3.73 -5.84 -4.28
C GLN A 74 -4.94 -6.00 -3.37
N ILE A 75 -5.92 -5.10 -3.52
CA ILE A 75 -7.16 -5.14 -2.74
C ILE A 75 -8.28 -5.61 -3.66
N ASP A 76 -9.01 -6.65 -3.27
CA ASP A 76 -10.26 -7.06 -3.94
C ASP A 76 -11.46 -6.77 -3.07
N PHE A 77 -12.61 -6.55 -3.69
CA PHE A 77 -13.87 -6.45 -2.98
C PHE A 77 -15.05 -6.93 -3.81
N ASP A 78 -16.05 -7.41 -3.10
CA ASP A 78 -17.36 -7.80 -3.61
C ASP A 78 -18.43 -7.21 -2.69
N ILE A 79 -19.43 -6.56 -3.27
CA ILE A 79 -20.63 -6.08 -2.58
C ILE A 79 -21.78 -6.99 -2.96
N PHE A 80 -22.51 -7.49 -1.97
CA PHE A 80 -23.66 -8.36 -2.15
C PHE A 80 -24.91 -7.75 -1.52
N HIS A 81 -26.06 -8.06 -2.10
CA HIS A 81 -27.32 -7.90 -1.40
C HIS A 81 -27.48 -9.00 -0.34
N THR A 82 -27.92 -8.63 0.86
CA THR A 82 -28.16 -9.58 1.96
C THR A 82 -29.66 -9.72 2.24
N PRO A 83 -30.13 -10.91 2.67
CA PRO A 83 -29.37 -12.12 2.98
C PRO A 83 -29.17 -13.05 1.76
N SER A 84 -29.48 -12.60 0.54
CA SER A 84 -29.53 -13.50 -0.62
C SER A 84 -28.17 -14.06 -1.02
N TRP A 85 -27.06 -13.31 -0.84
CA TRP A 85 -25.66 -13.65 -1.23
C TRP A 85 -25.44 -14.10 -2.70
N ASN A 86 -26.51 -14.33 -3.44
CA ASN A 86 -26.56 -14.86 -4.80
C ASN A 86 -26.47 -13.76 -5.86
N THR A 87 -26.47 -12.50 -5.44
CA THR A 87 -26.43 -11.35 -6.35
C THR A 87 -25.31 -10.42 -5.92
N THR A 88 -24.21 -10.49 -6.66
CA THR A 88 -23.14 -9.51 -6.60
C THR A 88 -23.65 -8.19 -7.18
N VAL A 89 -23.66 -7.16 -6.36
CA VAL A 89 -24.00 -5.78 -6.73
C VAL A 89 -22.84 -5.16 -7.52
N GLN A 90 -21.62 -5.33 -7.01
CA GLN A 90 -20.38 -4.86 -7.62
C GLN A 90 -19.22 -5.74 -7.16
N GLN A 91 -18.21 -5.88 -8.01
CA GLN A 91 -16.92 -6.47 -7.66
C GLN A 91 -15.81 -5.59 -8.26
N GLY A 92 -14.65 -5.57 -7.63
CA GLY A 92 -13.53 -4.74 -8.05
C GLY A 92 -12.19 -5.29 -7.58
N ILE A 93 -11.14 -4.88 -8.30
CA ILE A 93 -9.75 -5.13 -7.94
C ILE A 93 -9.00 -3.82 -8.07
N ILE A 94 -8.30 -3.43 -7.00
CA ILE A 94 -7.48 -2.23 -6.95
C ILE A 94 -6.02 -2.66 -6.91
N PHE A 95 -5.28 -2.27 -7.95
CA PHE A 95 -3.84 -2.52 -8.08
C PHE A 95 -3.03 -1.31 -7.60
N LEU A 96 -2.03 -1.56 -6.75
CA LEU A 96 -1.17 -0.51 -6.18
C LEU A 96 0.21 -0.44 -6.84
N ASN A 97 0.34 -1.07 -8.01
CA ASN A 97 1.59 -1.20 -8.76
C ASN A 97 2.10 0.13 -9.34
N HIS A 98 1.22 1.11 -9.53
CA HIS A 98 1.56 2.45 -10.05
C HIS A 98 1.64 3.54 -8.97
N ALA A 99 1.45 3.17 -7.70
CA ALA A 99 1.46 4.14 -6.61
C ALA A 99 2.87 4.67 -6.31
N ASN A 100 2.95 5.89 -5.78
CA ASN A 100 4.24 6.56 -5.55
C ASN A 100 4.84 6.18 -4.19
N TYR A 101 5.72 5.18 -4.18
CA TYR A 101 6.47 4.72 -3.00
C TYR A 101 7.76 5.51 -2.73
N SER A 102 7.86 6.77 -3.14
CA SER A 102 9.05 7.58 -2.85
C SER A 102 9.28 7.73 -1.34
N ASN A 103 10.53 7.95 -0.93
CA ASN A 103 10.87 8.14 0.50
C ASN A 103 10.20 9.37 1.14
N ASN A 104 9.68 10.30 0.32
CA ASN A 104 8.96 11.48 0.79
C ASN A 104 7.43 11.26 0.79
N ALA A 105 6.96 10.07 0.43
CA ALA A 105 5.55 9.75 0.46
C ALA A 105 5.03 9.74 1.91
N SER A 106 3.74 10.05 2.05
CA SER A 106 3.04 9.94 3.32
C SER A 106 3.16 8.52 3.87
N THR A 107 3.29 8.38 5.19
CA THR A 107 3.26 7.08 5.86
C THR A 107 1.90 6.40 5.74
N ILE A 108 0.84 7.17 5.47
CA ILE A 108 -0.52 6.68 5.23
C ILE A 108 -0.91 6.98 3.79
N HIS A 109 -1.38 5.98 3.07
CA HIS A 109 -1.94 6.11 1.72
C HIS A 109 -3.40 5.67 1.72
N PHE A 110 -4.30 6.57 1.35
CA PHE A 110 -5.71 6.24 1.18
C PHE A 110 -5.95 5.75 -0.25
N VAL A 111 -6.78 4.73 -0.36
CA VAL A 111 -7.19 4.11 -1.62
C VAL A 111 -8.70 4.26 -1.71
N TYR A 112 -9.17 4.89 -2.79
CA TYR A 112 -10.57 5.21 -2.99
C TYR A 112 -11.14 4.44 -4.17
N ASP A 113 -12.35 3.92 -3.98
CA ASP A 113 -13.25 3.45 -5.01
C ASP A 113 -14.68 3.85 -4.60
N TRP A 114 -15.67 3.60 -5.44
CA TRP A 114 -17.06 3.91 -5.14
C TRP A 114 -18.03 3.00 -5.89
N THR A 115 -19.29 3.02 -5.45
CA THR A 115 -20.38 2.38 -6.18
C THR A 115 -21.54 3.32 -6.42
N THR A 116 -22.00 3.36 -7.67
CA THR A 116 -23.26 4.00 -8.08
C THR A 116 -24.46 3.08 -7.94
N ARG A 117 -24.23 1.78 -7.69
CA ARG A 117 -25.27 0.73 -7.68
C ARG A 117 -26.22 0.84 -6.49
N LEU A 118 -25.82 1.58 -5.45
CA LEU A 118 -26.61 1.81 -4.24
C LEU A 118 -27.34 3.17 -4.25
N ASN A 119 -27.22 3.93 -5.35
CA ASN A 119 -27.86 5.23 -5.48
C ASN A 119 -29.39 5.11 -5.38
N ASN A 120 -30.01 5.93 -4.53
CA ASN A 120 -31.45 5.94 -4.23
C ASN A 120 -32.04 4.56 -3.87
N THR A 121 -31.20 3.62 -3.43
CA THR A 121 -31.60 2.24 -3.14
C THR A 121 -31.47 2.01 -1.64
N GLU A 122 -32.56 1.64 -0.98
CA GLU A 122 -32.54 1.14 0.39
C GLU A 122 -32.32 -0.37 0.40
N GLY A 123 -31.61 -0.88 1.40
CA GLY A 123 -31.36 -2.30 1.50
C GLY A 123 -30.31 -2.65 2.54
N SER A 124 -30.03 -3.94 2.67
CA SER A 124 -28.97 -4.48 3.51
C SER A 124 -27.90 -5.10 2.63
N TRP A 125 -26.66 -4.77 2.91
CA TRP A 125 -25.51 -5.06 2.07
C TRP A 125 -24.44 -5.77 2.89
N ALA A 126 -23.65 -6.58 2.22
CA ALA A 126 -22.40 -7.08 2.76
C ALA A 126 -21.29 -6.76 1.77
N MET A 127 -20.17 -6.26 2.28
CA MET A 127 -18.95 -6.14 1.51
C MET A 127 -17.91 -7.12 2.02
N CYS A 128 -17.60 -8.10 1.19
CA CYS A 128 -16.43 -8.93 1.35
C CYS A 128 -15.26 -8.20 0.72
N TRP A 129 -14.15 -8.06 1.43
CA TRP A 129 -12.93 -7.46 0.87
C TRP A 129 -11.73 -8.27 1.30
N GLY A 130 -10.68 -8.24 0.50
CA GLY A 130 -9.46 -8.95 0.81
C GLY A 130 -8.23 -8.26 0.29
N VAL A 131 -7.09 -8.66 0.85
CA VAL A 131 -5.78 -8.13 0.51
C VAL A 131 -4.89 -9.29 0.12
N TYR A 132 -4.39 -9.26 -1.11
CA TYR A 132 -3.30 -10.10 -1.55
C TYR A 132 -1.97 -9.43 -1.22
N SER A 133 -1.00 -10.26 -0.86
CA SER A 133 0.37 -9.86 -0.58
C SER A 133 1.32 -10.97 -1.04
N ALA A 134 2.51 -10.57 -1.47
CA ALA A 134 3.63 -11.47 -1.64
C ALA A 134 4.10 -11.97 -0.27
N ASN A 135 4.38 -13.27 -0.17
CA ASN A 135 5.08 -13.87 0.96
C ASN A 135 6.05 -14.93 0.42
N CYS A 136 7.34 -14.76 0.66
CA CYS A 136 8.34 -15.72 0.24
C CYS A 136 8.71 -16.70 1.35
N THR A 137 8.93 -17.94 0.93
CA THR A 137 9.60 -18.95 1.73
C THR A 137 11.00 -19.19 1.17
N ASP A 138 12.03 -19.11 2.02
CA ASP A 138 13.37 -19.55 1.67
C ASP A 138 13.47 -21.08 1.81
N THR A 139 13.61 -21.76 0.69
CA THR A 139 13.72 -23.21 0.59
C THR A 139 15.17 -23.70 0.69
N GLY A 140 16.16 -22.81 0.52
CA GLY A 140 17.58 -23.18 0.45
C GLY A 140 17.97 -24.03 -0.77
N LEU A 141 17.08 -24.24 -1.74
CA LEU A 141 17.31 -25.09 -2.91
C LEU A 141 17.74 -24.26 -4.13
N ALA A 142 18.77 -24.72 -4.84
CA ALA A 142 19.22 -24.11 -6.09
C ALA A 142 18.63 -24.85 -7.32
N PRO A 143 18.39 -24.16 -8.46
CA PRO A 143 18.48 -22.71 -8.66
C PRO A 143 17.20 -22.00 -8.19
N GLY A 144 17.35 -20.96 -7.36
CA GLY A 144 16.23 -20.11 -6.94
C GLY A 144 15.61 -20.49 -5.59
N PRO A 145 16.28 -20.19 -4.47
CA PRO A 145 15.85 -20.65 -3.14
C PRO A 145 14.51 -20.03 -2.69
N LEU A 146 14.06 -18.94 -3.30
CA LEU A 146 12.83 -18.25 -2.91
C LEU A 146 11.63 -18.78 -3.67
N LYS A 147 10.65 -19.29 -2.93
CA LYS A 147 9.32 -19.64 -3.42
C LYS A 147 8.35 -18.52 -3.07
N LEU A 148 7.65 -17.97 -4.06
CA LEU A 148 6.55 -17.02 -3.83
C LEU A 148 5.28 -17.79 -3.48
N ASP A 149 4.74 -17.50 -2.30
CA ASP A 149 3.43 -17.97 -1.84
C ASP A 149 2.49 -16.76 -1.74
N PRO A 150 1.43 -16.67 -2.56
CA PRO A 150 0.46 -15.59 -2.45
C PRO A 150 -0.27 -15.70 -1.12
N ASN A 151 -0.23 -14.65 -0.32
CA ASN A 151 -0.90 -14.57 0.95
C ASN A 151 -2.17 -13.72 0.80
N TYR A 152 -3.33 -14.33 1.06
CA TYR A 152 -4.63 -13.68 1.00
C TYR A 152 -5.26 -13.59 2.39
N ARG A 153 -5.78 -12.43 2.74
CA ARG A 153 -6.53 -12.17 3.98
C ARG A 153 -7.84 -11.50 3.60
N ARG A 154 -8.95 -12.03 4.11
CA ARG A 154 -10.31 -11.60 3.74
C ARG A 154 -11.09 -11.22 4.99
N ASN A 155 -11.87 -10.16 4.87
CA ASN A 155 -12.77 -9.64 5.89
C ASN A 155 -14.16 -9.41 5.30
N LEU A 156 -15.13 -9.22 6.19
CA LEU A 156 -16.53 -9.00 5.84
C LEU A 156 -17.10 -7.89 6.70
N VAL A 157 -17.74 -6.91 6.08
CA VAL A 157 -18.54 -5.89 6.76
C VAL A 157 -19.98 -5.96 6.26
N HIS A 158 -20.93 -5.82 7.16
CA HIS A 158 -22.34 -5.62 6.81
C HIS A 158 -22.66 -4.15 6.93
N PHE A 159 -23.51 -3.59 6.09
CA PHE A 159 -24.01 -2.22 6.25
C PHE A 159 -25.39 -2.12 5.60
N SER A 160 -26.09 -1.01 5.78
CA SER A 160 -27.39 -0.82 5.15
C SER A 160 -27.57 0.61 4.63
N THR A 161 -28.54 0.76 3.74
CA THR A 161 -28.95 2.08 3.24
C THR A 161 -30.42 2.34 3.54
N LYS A 162 -30.72 3.57 4.00
CA LYS A 162 -32.09 4.01 4.33
C LYS A 162 -32.23 5.52 4.17
N HIS A 163 -33.29 5.99 3.52
CA HIS A 163 -33.58 7.42 3.42
C HIS A 163 -33.76 8.03 4.80
N GLY A 164 -33.17 9.21 5.01
CA GLY A 164 -33.14 9.90 6.29
C GLY A 164 -32.12 9.38 7.30
N ALA A 165 -31.32 8.36 6.96
CA ALA A 165 -30.13 7.99 7.74
C ALA A 165 -29.01 9.03 7.55
N GLN A 166 -27.91 8.84 8.28
CA GLN A 166 -26.74 9.72 8.19
C GLN A 166 -26.07 9.63 6.82
N GLN A 167 -25.53 10.74 6.32
CA GLN A 167 -24.72 10.72 5.10
C GLN A 167 -23.38 10.00 5.37
N PRO A 168 -22.79 9.34 4.38
CA PRO A 168 -21.39 8.90 4.46
C PRO A 168 -20.48 10.06 4.85
N ASP A 169 -19.73 9.92 5.94
CA ASP A 169 -18.78 10.91 6.44
C ASP A 169 -17.46 10.21 6.80
N LEU A 170 -16.46 10.38 5.93
CA LEU A 170 -15.14 9.74 6.08
C LEU A 170 -14.34 10.32 7.26
N VAL A 171 -14.55 11.59 7.59
CA VAL A 171 -13.91 12.21 8.77
C VAL A 171 -14.52 11.64 10.03
N ALA A 172 -15.85 11.48 10.09
CA ALA A 172 -16.51 10.83 11.21
C ALA A 172 -16.13 9.34 11.34
N ALA A 173 -16.08 8.61 10.21
CA ALA A 173 -15.73 7.18 10.19
C ALA A 173 -14.33 6.91 10.76
N SER A 174 -13.37 7.81 10.54
CA SER A 174 -12.00 7.65 11.03
C SER A 174 -11.75 8.18 12.44
N LYS A 175 -12.76 8.66 13.19
CA LYS A 175 -12.57 9.15 14.57
C LYS A 175 -12.33 8.03 15.58
N ASP A 176 -11.55 8.34 16.62
CA ASP A 176 -11.35 7.43 17.77
C ASP A 176 -12.70 7.00 18.35
N GLY A 177 -12.81 5.74 18.77
CA GLY A 177 -14.06 5.13 19.21
C GLY A 177 -14.94 4.59 18.08
N VAL A 178 -14.80 5.09 16.85
CA VAL A 178 -15.54 4.62 15.67
C VAL A 178 -14.67 3.65 14.85
N CYS A 179 -13.42 4.02 14.60
CA CYS A 179 -12.45 3.19 13.88
C CYS A 179 -11.98 1.96 14.67
N ASP A 180 -12.26 1.86 15.96
CA ASP A 180 -11.89 0.70 16.78
C ASP A 180 -12.69 -0.56 16.40
N GLU A 181 -13.85 -0.36 15.76
CA GLU A 181 -14.72 -1.43 15.26
C GLU A 181 -14.42 -1.80 13.80
N THR A 182 -13.48 -1.10 13.17
CA THR A 182 -13.06 -1.33 11.79
C THR A 182 -12.27 -2.62 11.66
N THR A 183 -12.50 -3.35 10.57
CA THR A 183 -11.67 -4.50 10.20
C THR A 183 -10.39 -4.03 9.50
N GLY A 184 -9.24 -4.57 9.91
CA GLY A 184 -7.94 -4.34 9.28
C GLY A 184 -7.17 -5.64 9.06
N VAL A 185 -6.15 -5.59 8.20
CA VAL A 185 -5.20 -6.66 7.93
C VAL A 185 -3.80 -6.12 8.13
N ILE A 186 -3.00 -6.80 8.94
CA ILE A 186 -1.61 -6.41 9.17
C ILE A 186 -0.64 -7.48 8.69
N PHE A 187 0.46 -7.03 8.10
CA PHE A 187 1.58 -7.83 7.64
C PHE A 187 2.80 -7.46 8.46
N ASN A 188 3.49 -8.46 8.99
CA ASN A 188 4.74 -8.27 9.73
C ASN A 188 5.88 -8.78 8.86
N ILE A 189 6.60 -7.86 8.22
CA ILE A 189 7.74 -8.18 7.36
C ILE A 189 8.92 -8.47 8.27
N THR A 190 9.49 -9.68 8.17
CA THR A 190 10.64 -10.13 8.97
C THR A 190 11.93 -10.21 8.16
N GLU A 191 11.82 -10.24 6.83
CA GLU A 191 12.97 -10.09 5.94
C GLU A 191 12.51 -9.59 4.57
N VAL A 192 13.39 -8.94 3.81
CA VAL A 192 13.20 -8.66 2.38
C VAL A 192 14.43 -9.16 1.64
N LYS A 193 14.24 -10.09 0.71
CA LYS A 193 15.34 -10.71 -0.06
C LYS A 193 15.30 -10.27 -1.52
N GLU A 194 16.48 -9.99 -2.06
CA GLU A 194 16.66 -9.80 -3.50
C GLU A 194 16.33 -11.09 -4.25
N VAL A 195 15.56 -10.96 -5.32
CA VAL A 195 15.18 -12.08 -6.18
C VAL A 195 16.26 -12.26 -7.24
N SER A 196 16.89 -13.43 -7.28
CA SER A 196 17.85 -13.75 -8.35
C SER A 196 17.18 -13.66 -9.72
N TRP A 197 17.91 -13.24 -10.74
CA TRP A 197 17.42 -13.08 -12.11
C TRP A 197 16.69 -14.31 -12.67
N PHE A 198 17.08 -15.53 -12.25
CA PHE A 198 16.42 -16.78 -12.64
C PHE A 198 14.97 -16.91 -12.15
N ASN A 199 14.62 -16.24 -11.06
CA ASN A 199 13.30 -16.32 -10.42
C ASN A 199 12.40 -15.13 -10.75
N ARG A 200 12.88 -14.13 -11.51
CA ARG A 200 12.12 -12.92 -11.85
C ARG A 200 10.85 -13.19 -12.67
N HIS A 201 10.72 -14.38 -13.26
CA HIS A 201 9.49 -14.81 -13.92
C HIS A 201 8.40 -15.27 -12.94
N SER A 202 8.76 -15.62 -11.71
CA SER A 202 7.84 -16.07 -10.66
C SER A 202 7.51 -14.98 -9.65
N VAL A 203 8.28 -13.91 -9.62
CA VAL A 203 8.10 -12.72 -8.78
C VAL A 203 8.28 -11.51 -9.69
N ASP A 204 7.22 -10.71 -9.90
CA ASP A 204 7.22 -9.55 -10.81
C ASP A 204 8.14 -8.40 -10.36
N HIS A 205 8.94 -8.64 -9.31
CA HIS A 205 9.71 -7.63 -8.61
C HIS A 205 11.11 -8.13 -8.25
N ASP A 206 12.00 -7.15 -8.08
CA ASP A 206 13.41 -7.38 -7.78
C ASP A 206 13.61 -7.84 -6.32
N VAL A 207 12.59 -7.72 -5.47
CA VAL A 207 12.61 -8.12 -4.06
C VAL A 207 11.40 -8.97 -3.69
N CYS A 208 11.55 -9.80 -2.65
CA CYS A 208 10.46 -10.56 -2.05
C CYS A 208 10.48 -10.50 -0.51
N PRO A 209 9.36 -10.16 0.14
CA PRO A 209 9.26 -10.13 1.60
C PRO A 209 9.03 -11.53 2.17
N ILE A 210 9.57 -11.78 3.36
CA ILE A 210 9.22 -12.91 4.21
C ILE A 210 8.37 -12.37 5.36
N LEU A 211 7.20 -12.96 5.56
CA LEU A 211 6.27 -12.53 6.60
C LEU A 211 6.36 -13.41 7.84
N ALA A 212 6.20 -12.82 9.02
CA ALA A 212 5.97 -13.59 10.23
C ALA A 212 4.66 -14.39 10.10
N PRO A 213 4.59 -15.61 10.66
CA PRO A 213 3.36 -16.41 10.68
C PRO A 213 2.21 -15.69 11.41
N GLU A 214 2.55 -14.93 12.44
CA GLU A 214 1.62 -14.15 13.25
C GLU A 214 1.91 -12.65 13.10
N ALA A 215 0.86 -11.90 12.80
CA ALA A 215 0.89 -10.45 12.77
C ALA A 215 0.24 -9.89 14.05
N PRO A 216 0.67 -8.70 14.52
CA PRO A 216 0.06 -8.08 15.70
C PRO A 216 -1.41 -7.71 15.45
N LYS A 217 -2.11 -7.19 16.47
CA LYS A 217 -3.48 -6.71 16.27
C LYS A 217 -3.45 -5.41 15.44
N PRO A 218 -4.31 -5.26 14.40
CA PRO A 218 -4.49 -4.00 13.70
C PRO A 218 -4.87 -2.84 14.64
N ASN A 219 -4.46 -1.63 14.31
CA ASN A 219 -4.86 -0.37 14.90
C ASN A 219 -5.39 0.61 13.83
N PRO A 220 -6.64 0.43 13.36
CA PRO A 220 -7.19 1.20 12.24
C PRO A 220 -7.31 2.70 12.53
N CYS A 221 -7.34 3.07 13.81
CA CYS A 221 -7.54 4.44 14.25
C CYS A 221 -6.37 5.39 13.97
N LEU A 222 -5.21 4.87 13.56
CA LEU A 222 -4.10 5.71 13.09
C LEU A 222 -4.40 6.33 11.71
N ALA A 223 -5.28 5.72 10.91
CA ALA A 223 -5.69 6.21 9.60
C ALA A 223 -6.76 7.33 9.68
N LYS A 224 -6.36 8.51 10.14
CA LYS A 224 -7.26 9.68 10.24
C LYS A 224 -7.47 10.38 8.90
N VAL A 225 -8.72 10.50 8.47
CA VAL A 225 -9.12 11.31 7.32
C VAL A 225 -9.34 12.74 7.78
N ASN A 226 -8.65 13.70 7.16
CA ASN A 226 -8.81 15.13 7.44
C ASN A 226 -9.53 15.83 6.28
N THR A 227 -10.30 16.87 6.59
CA THR A 227 -11.09 17.65 5.61
C THR A 227 -10.27 18.24 4.46
N ASN A 228 -8.99 18.55 4.69
CA ASN A 228 -8.10 19.06 3.64
C ASN A 228 -7.78 18.00 2.55
N PHE A 229 -7.86 16.71 2.86
CA PHE A 229 -7.64 15.63 1.90
C PHE A 229 -8.87 15.38 1.02
N LEU A 230 -10.08 15.49 1.60
CA LEU A 230 -11.33 15.24 0.88
C LEU A 230 -11.59 16.27 -0.22
N ILE A 231 -11.27 17.54 0.01
CA ILE A 231 -11.51 18.60 -0.98
C ILE A 231 -10.59 18.43 -2.21
N LEU A 232 -9.34 17.98 -2.01
CA LEU A 232 -8.38 17.84 -3.10
C LEU A 232 -8.67 16.62 -3.99
N GLU A 233 -9.03 15.49 -3.40
CA GLU A 233 -9.30 14.24 -4.13
C GLU A 233 -10.67 14.25 -4.83
N LEU A 234 -11.72 14.78 -4.19
CA LEU A 234 -13.03 14.95 -4.86
C LEU A 234 -12.97 15.93 -6.03
N LEU A 235 -12.12 16.97 -5.96
CA LEU A 235 -11.92 17.88 -7.10
C LEU A 235 -11.23 17.20 -8.28
N ILE A 236 -10.32 16.26 -8.04
CA ILE A 236 -9.66 15.49 -9.11
C ILE A 236 -10.69 14.55 -9.77
N TYR A 237 -11.51 13.85 -8.99
CA TYR A 237 -12.52 12.92 -9.52
C TYR A 237 -13.75 13.57 -10.16
N ILE A 238 -14.05 14.85 -9.89
CA ILE A 238 -15.14 15.59 -10.56
C ILE A 238 -14.66 16.22 -11.88
N LEU A 239 -13.35 16.35 -12.10
CA LEU A 239 -12.76 17.05 -13.25
C LEU A 239 -12.18 16.12 -14.34
N GLU A 240 -12.24 14.80 -14.15
CA GLU A 240 -11.99 13.77 -15.19
C GLU A 240 -13.31 13.08 -15.61
#